data_AF-A0A848FBA8-F1
#
_entry.id   AF-A0A848FBA8-F1
#
_cell.length_a   1.000
_cell.length_b   1.000
_cell.length_c   1.000
_cell.angle_alpha   90.00
_cell.angle_beta   90.00
_cell.angle_gamma   90.00
#
_symmetry.space_group_name_H-M   'P 1'
#
loop_
_entity.id
_entity.type
_entity.pdbx_description
1 polymer ?
#
loop_
_entity_poly.entity_id
_entity_poly.type
_entity_poly.pdbx_seq_one_letter_code
_entity_poly.pdbx_strand_id
1 'polypeptide(L)'
;MNASLLNPGWLHSVLRARGLPLLPVEVLREGVAQLRPEQVETLRRACMALQSGTDSVAQMSCVADFVRCCRPEHGEALQAAGLAPDVGALLAALEALGGQALFGALRALPDSAAREQLRPYLAPLAAAALAGQDGGFDDDPGPDAEWPDAEPLADEAPDGPPWQVMEPPPSSPASASPAYAPAPATPPARVLPRGHHVYGAKAALRVEEDRWRTDDPVRCHTLRLEVAPALAERRYDWEHKIAVQLTARELPSFAAVLLNLLPQLQAQGHGFSNDKWFEVRRQAGSVLVRVGQGRRGCAVPVAAGDLYDVTLLALDALRANAPQADTAQVMAALQALAG
;
A
#
# COMPACT_ATOMS: atom_id res chain seq x y z
N MET A 1 -11.33 31.70 0.98
CA MET A 1 -10.29 30.85 0.39
C MET A 1 -10.80 29.41 0.46
N ASN A 2 -11.30 28.88 -0.65
CA ASN A 2 -11.92 27.55 -0.68
C ASN A 2 -10.81 26.50 -0.47
N ALA A 3 -10.76 25.91 0.73
CA ALA A 3 -9.92 24.74 0.98
C ALA A 3 -10.32 23.66 -0.01
N SER A 4 -9.43 23.34 -0.95
CA SER A 4 -9.68 22.37 -2.01
C SER A 4 -10.20 21.06 -1.41
N LEU A 5 -11.50 20.81 -1.56
CA LEU A 5 -12.19 19.65 -0.97
C LEU A 5 -11.42 18.38 -1.32
N LEU A 6 -11.17 17.53 -0.33
CA LEU A 6 -10.55 16.23 -0.52
C LEU A 6 -11.43 15.41 -1.47
N ASN A 7 -10.93 15.10 -2.67
CA ASN A 7 -11.73 14.41 -3.69
C ASN A 7 -12.09 12.97 -3.22
N PRO A 8 -13.38 12.63 -3.06
CA PRO A 8 -13.79 11.31 -2.56
C PRO A 8 -13.41 10.16 -3.49
N GLY A 9 -13.36 10.38 -4.80
CA GLY A 9 -12.90 9.40 -5.78
C GLY A 9 -11.39 9.13 -5.68
N TRP A 10 -10.60 10.17 -5.39
CA TRP A 10 -9.18 10.03 -5.08
C TRP A 10 -8.97 9.25 -3.78
N LEU A 11 -9.69 9.61 -2.72
CA LEU A 11 -9.65 8.89 -1.44
C LEU A 11 -10.03 7.41 -1.61
N HIS A 12 -11.14 7.13 -2.30
CA HIS A 12 -11.57 5.76 -2.63
C HIS A 12 -10.47 4.99 -3.38
N SER A 13 -9.75 5.66 -4.27
CA SER A 13 -8.63 5.07 -4.99
C SER A 13 -7.46 4.73 -4.06
N VAL A 14 -7.09 5.65 -3.16
CA VAL A 14 -6.05 5.40 -2.15
C VAL A 14 -6.42 4.22 -1.24
N LEU A 15 -7.68 4.12 -0.80
CA LEU A 15 -8.17 3.01 0.03
C LEU A 15 -8.01 1.66 -0.68
N ARG A 16 -8.48 1.56 -1.92
CA ARG A 16 -8.38 0.32 -2.71
C ARG A 16 -6.91 0.01 -3.02
N ALA A 17 -6.05 1.00 -3.21
CA ALA A 17 -4.61 0.80 -3.43
C ALA A 17 -3.89 0.19 -2.23
N ARG A 18 -4.35 0.48 -1.00
CA ARG A 18 -3.74 -0.01 0.24
C ARG A 18 -4.43 -1.23 0.85
N GLY A 19 -5.44 -1.77 0.16
CA GLY A 19 -6.23 -2.90 0.66
C GLY A 19 -6.95 -2.54 1.96
N LEU A 20 -7.32 -1.27 2.13
CA LEU A 20 -8.18 -0.81 3.20
C LEU A 20 -9.65 -1.10 2.82
N PRO A 21 -10.55 -1.23 3.81
CA PRO A 21 -11.97 -1.42 3.54
C PRO A 21 -12.52 -0.34 2.61
N LEU A 22 -13.33 -0.75 1.62
CA LEU A 22 -13.96 0.16 0.67
C LEU A 22 -15.38 0.47 1.11
N LEU A 23 -15.70 1.75 1.13
CA LEU A 23 -17.05 2.26 1.27
C LEU A 23 -17.49 2.88 -0.07
N PRO A 24 -18.80 2.92 -0.36
CA PRO A 24 -19.31 3.67 -1.50
C PRO A 24 -18.78 5.11 -1.51
N VAL A 25 -18.54 5.67 -2.69
CA VAL A 25 -17.95 7.01 -2.85
C VAL A 25 -18.85 8.08 -2.21
N GLU A 26 -20.15 7.84 -2.19
CA GLU A 26 -21.19 8.68 -1.59
C GLU A 26 -20.99 8.78 -0.08
N VAL A 27 -20.75 7.64 0.58
CA VAL A 27 -20.48 7.57 2.03
C VAL A 27 -19.17 8.29 2.37
N LEU A 28 -18.14 8.13 1.53
CA LEU A 28 -16.88 8.84 1.71
C LEU A 28 -17.06 10.36 1.49
N ARG A 29 -17.86 10.77 0.51
CA ARG A 29 -18.17 12.18 0.22
C ARG A 29 -18.86 12.84 1.41
N GLU A 30 -19.87 12.19 1.96
CA GLU A 30 -20.59 12.66 3.16
C GLU A 30 -19.65 12.73 4.37
N GLY A 31 -18.84 11.70 4.60
CA GLY A 31 -17.87 11.68 5.69
C GLY A 31 -16.83 12.80 5.59
N VAL A 32 -16.31 13.07 4.39
CA VAL A 32 -15.36 14.17 4.14
C VAL A 32 -16.02 15.53 4.37
N ALA A 33 -17.29 15.70 4.00
CA ALA A 33 -18.02 16.95 4.19
C ALA A 33 -18.22 17.33 5.67
N GLN A 34 -18.15 16.36 6.58
CA GLN A 34 -18.28 16.56 8.03
C GLN A 34 -16.93 16.84 8.73
N LEU A 35 -15.80 16.77 8.00
CA LEU A 35 -14.48 16.99 8.60
C LEU A 35 -14.18 18.48 8.77
N ARG A 36 -13.54 18.80 9.89
CA ARG A 36 -12.96 20.13 10.13
C ARG A 36 -11.72 20.35 9.23
N PRO A 37 -11.34 21.60 8.91
CA PRO A 37 -10.22 21.88 8.01
C PRO A 37 -8.90 21.19 8.40
N GLU A 38 -8.59 21.13 9.69
CA GLU A 38 -7.41 20.45 10.23
C GLU A 38 -7.46 18.93 10.06
N GLN A 39 -8.65 18.34 10.13
CA GLN A 39 -8.87 16.92 9.91
C GLN A 39 -8.76 16.58 8.41
N VAL A 40 -9.31 17.43 7.54
CA VAL A 40 -9.17 17.31 6.08
C VAL A 40 -7.69 17.36 5.67
N GLU A 41 -6.92 18.31 6.20
CA GLU A 41 -5.49 18.43 5.89
C GLU A 41 -4.70 17.23 6.41
N THR A 42 -5.03 16.73 7.60
CA THR A 42 -4.40 15.53 8.16
C THR A 42 -4.70 14.29 7.32
N LEU A 43 -5.97 14.09 6.93
CA LEU A 43 -6.39 12.99 6.08
C LEU A 43 -5.77 13.09 4.68
N ARG A 44 -5.70 14.29 4.11
CA ARG A 44 -5.06 14.57 2.81
C ARG A 44 -3.58 14.18 2.84
N ARG A 45 -2.81 14.66 3.83
CA ARG A 45 -1.39 14.32 3.98
C ARG A 45 -1.18 12.82 4.15
N ALA A 46 -2.03 12.16 4.94
CA ALA A 46 -1.98 10.71 5.07
C ALA A 46 -2.26 10.01 3.73
N CYS A 47 -3.28 10.44 2.99
CA CYS A 47 -3.59 9.89 1.66
C CYS A 47 -2.47 10.12 0.64
N MET A 48 -1.81 11.28 0.65
CA MET A 48 -0.66 11.54 -0.22
C MET A 48 0.51 10.60 0.10
N ALA A 49 0.82 10.38 1.38
CA ALA A 49 1.86 9.45 1.81
C ALA A 49 1.51 7.99 1.44
N LEU A 50 0.23 7.61 1.61
CA LEU A 50 -0.29 6.32 1.17
C LEU A 50 -0.30 6.22 -0.37
N GLN A 51 -0.39 7.31 -1.12
CA GLN A 51 -0.27 7.22 -2.57
C GLN A 51 1.20 7.08 -3.01
N SER A 52 2.11 7.80 -2.35
CA SER A 52 3.54 7.83 -2.71
C SER A 52 4.33 6.61 -2.25
N GLY A 53 3.82 5.81 -1.29
CA GLY A 53 4.62 4.70 -0.72
C GLY A 53 5.43 5.08 0.51
N THR A 54 5.36 6.34 0.94
CA THR A 54 6.16 6.89 2.05
C THR A 54 5.35 6.97 3.34
N ASP A 55 4.33 6.14 3.48
CA ASP A 55 3.43 6.16 4.62
C ASP A 55 4.03 5.53 5.87
N SER A 56 3.68 6.13 7.01
CA SER A 56 3.91 5.58 8.33
C SER A 56 2.70 4.78 8.81
N VAL A 57 2.91 3.94 9.83
CA VAL A 57 1.81 3.22 10.51
C VAL A 57 0.73 4.19 11.01
N ALA A 58 1.13 5.36 11.52
CA ALA A 58 0.20 6.37 12.02
C ALA A 58 -0.70 6.94 10.90
N GLN A 59 -0.14 7.19 9.71
CA GLN A 59 -0.91 7.67 8.55
C GLN A 59 -1.85 6.59 8.02
N MET A 60 -1.43 5.33 8.00
CA MET A 60 -2.29 4.22 7.63
C MET A 60 -3.45 4.05 8.62
N SER A 61 -3.18 4.14 9.93
CA SER A 61 -4.22 4.12 10.97
C SER A 61 -5.18 5.29 10.82
N CYS A 62 -4.69 6.50 10.58
CA CYS A 62 -5.51 7.70 10.37
C CYS A 62 -6.54 7.50 9.25
N VAL A 63 -6.11 6.97 8.09
CA VAL A 63 -7.01 6.71 6.95
C VAL A 63 -7.98 5.56 7.26
N ALA A 64 -7.51 4.49 7.91
CA ALA A 64 -8.35 3.36 8.29
C ALA A 64 -9.42 3.75 9.33
N ASP A 65 -9.06 4.61 10.28
CA ASP A 65 -9.94 5.10 11.32
C ASP A 65 -11.02 6.02 10.76
N PHE A 66 -10.67 6.92 9.84
CA PHE A 66 -11.66 7.68 9.06
C PHE A 66 -12.69 6.76 8.40
N VAL A 67 -12.23 5.73 7.69
CA VAL A 67 -13.13 4.75 7.02
C VAL A 67 -14.01 4.02 8.03
N ARG A 68 -13.48 3.61 9.19
CA ARG A 68 -14.30 2.97 10.22
C ARG A 68 -15.37 3.93 10.74
N CYS A 69 -15.02 5.19 11.02
CA CYS A 69 -15.98 6.20 11.45
C CYS A 69 -17.07 6.50 10.42
N CYS A 70 -16.79 6.35 9.12
CA CYS A 70 -17.77 6.54 8.05
C CYS A 70 -18.76 5.38 7.86
N ARG A 71 -18.71 4.31 8.64
CA ARG A 71 -19.62 3.17 8.43
C ARG A 71 -21.09 3.57 8.75
N PRO A 72 -22.06 3.25 7.87
CA PRO A 72 -23.47 3.58 8.08
C PRO A 72 -24.02 3.04 9.40
N GLU A 73 -23.58 1.85 9.80
CA GLU A 73 -23.97 1.18 11.06
C GLU A 73 -23.70 2.05 12.31
N HIS A 74 -22.67 2.90 12.28
CA HIS A 74 -22.38 3.83 13.38
C HIS A 74 -23.29 5.05 13.36
N GLY A 75 -23.60 5.58 12.18
CA GLY A 75 -24.54 6.69 12.02
C GLY A 75 -25.94 6.32 12.50
N GLU A 76 -26.43 5.15 12.10
CA GLU A 76 -27.72 4.61 12.53
C GLU A 76 -27.79 4.40 14.05
N ALA A 77 -26.74 3.81 14.64
CA ALA A 77 -26.66 3.61 16.09
C ALA A 77 -26.66 4.92 16.88
N LEU A 78 -25.94 5.94 16.39
CA LEU A 78 -25.91 7.28 17.01
C LEU A 78 -27.27 7.96 16.92
N GLN A 79 -27.92 7.93 15.76
CA GLN A 79 -29.25 8.50 15.58
C GLN A 79 -30.28 7.82 16.49
N ALA A 80 -30.26 6.49 16.59
CA ALA A 80 -31.12 5.73 17.50
C ALA A 80 -30.88 6.11 18.97
N ALA A 81 -29.66 6.48 19.34
CA ALA A 81 -29.29 6.99 20.65
C ALA A 81 -29.54 8.51 20.83
N GLY A 82 -30.10 9.20 19.84
CA GLY A 82 -30.35 10.65 19.88
C GLY A 82 -29.07 11.51 19.86
N LEU A 83 -27.98 10.98 19.32
CA LEU A 83 -26.69 11.66 19.12
C LEU A 83 -26.50 12.00 17.64
N ALA A 84 -25.77 13.07 17.35
CA ALA A 84 -25.47 13.47 15.98
C ALA A 84 -24.49 12.47 15.32
N PRO A 85 -24.80 11.96 14.11
CA PRO A 85 -23.92 11.05 13.37
C PRO A 85 -22.82 11.85 12.63
N ASP A 86 -21.96 12.50 13.40
CA ASP A 86 -20.88 13.36 12.87
C ASP A 86 -19.53 12.63 12.89
N VAL A 87 -18.97 12.40 11.71
CA VAL A 87 -17.69 11.70 11.50
C VAL A 87 -16.52 12.50 12.07
N GLY A 88 -16.54 13.84 11.97
CA GLY A 88 -15.50 14.70 12.53
C GLY A 88 -15.42 14.59 14.05
N ALA A 89 -16.56 14.55 14.72
CA ALA A 89 -16.70 14.38 16.16
C ALA A 89 -16.35 12.95 16.60
N LEU A 90 -16.70 11.94 15.80
CA LEU A 90 -16.25 10.56 16.04
C LEU A 90 -14.73 10.42 15.98
N LEU A 91 -14.06 11.07 15.05
CA LEU A 91 -12.60 11.09 14.99
C LEU A 91 -11.98 11.81 16.20
N ALA A 92 -12.59 12.90 16.67
CA ALA A 92 -12.14 13.57 17.88
C ALA A 92 -12.33 12.69 19.14
N ALA A 93 -13.46 11.99 19.22
CA ALA A 93 -13.73 11.02 20.28
C ALA A 93 -12.73 9.86 20.24
N LEU A 94 -12.36 9.40 19.04
CA LEU A 94 -11.37 8.34 18.84
C LEU A 94 -10.01 8.72 19.39
N GLU A 95 -9.57 9.97 19.14
CA GLU A 95 -8.30 10.49 19.66
C GLU A 95 -8.29 10.58 21.19
N ALA A 96 -9.42 10.98 21.79
CA ALA A 96 -9.53 11.15 23.24
C ALA A 96 -9.72 9.83 24.02
N LEU A 97 -10.52 8.89 23.48
CA LEU A 97 -10.90 7.65 24.16
C LEU A 97 -10.05 6.44 23.73
N GLY A 98 -9.47 6.49 22.54
CA GLY A 98 -8.86 5.35 21.88
C GLY A 98 -9.88 4.41 21.21
N GLY A 99 -9.42 3.64 20.23
CA GLY A 99 -10.28 2.81 19.38
C GLY A 99 -11.08 1.75 20.12
N GLN A 100 -10.47 1.05 21.07
CA GLN A 100 -11.17 -0.02 21.80
C GLN A 100 -12.37 0.52 22.59
N ALA A 101 -12.22 1.67 23.26
CA ALA A 101 -13.28 2.28 24.05
C ALA A 101 -14.39 2.85 23.14
N LEU A 102 -14.02 3.60 22.09
CA LEU A 102 -14.99 4.20 21.17
C LEU A 102 -15.84 3.13 20.46
N PHE A 103 -15.21 2.17 19.79
CA PHE A 103 -15.95 1.15 19.03
C PHE A 103 -16.63 0.13 19.94
N GLY A 104 -16.18 -0.01 21.20
CA GLY A 104 -16.92 -0.70 22.26
C GLY A 104 -18.24 0.00 22.57
N ALA A 105 -18.18 1.30 22.86
CA ALA A 105 -19.36 2.11 23.16
C ALA A 105 -20.34 2.18 21.97
N LEU A 106 -19.86 2.37 20.74
CA LEU A 106 -20.71 2.40 19.54
C LEU A 106 -21.50 1.09 19.34
N ARG A 107 -20.88 -0.07 19.60
CA ARG A 107 -21.56 -1.38 19.52
C ARG A 107 -22.54 -1.63 20.67
N ALA A 108 -22.35 -0.96 21.81
CA ALA A 108 -23.21 -1.08 22.97
C ALA A 108 -24.45 -0.17 22.88
N LEU A 109 -24.50 0.79 21.94
CA LEU A 109 -25.69 1.61 21.74
C LEU A 109 -26.92 0.74 21.41
N PRO A 110 -28.10 1.06 21.95
CA PRO A 110 -28.47 2.31 22.62
C PRO A 110 -28.29 2.32 24.16
N ASP A 111 -27.43 1.46 24.73
CA ASP A 111 -27.20 1.40 26.18
C ASP A 111 -26.91 2.77 26.82
N SER A 112 -27.49 3.02 27.99
CA SER A 112 -27.40 4.33 28.65
C SER A 112 -25.99 4.67 29.11
N ALA A 113 -25.20 3.70 29.56
CA ALA A 113 -23.81 3.93 29.97
C ALA A 113 -22.92 4.24 28.76
N ALA A 114 -23.11 3.52 27.64
CA ALA A 114 -22.44 3.81 26.38
C ALA A 114 -22.79 5.22 25.86
N ARG A 115 -24.06 5.62 25.98
CA ARG A 115 -24.52 6.97 25.62
C ARG A 115 -23.89 8.06 26.49
N GLU A 116 -23.83 7.86 27.81
CA GLU A 116 -23.16 8.80 28.73
C GLU A 116 -21.67 8.94 28.42
N GLN A 117 -21.01 7.84 28.05
CA GLN A 117 -19.59 7.85 27.69
C GLN A 117 -19.29 8.65 26.41
N LEU A 118 -20.17 8.59 25.41
CA LEU A 118 -19.99 9.30 24.13
C LEU A 118 -20.45 10.76 24.18
N ARG A 119 -21.36 11.11 25.11
CA ARG A 119 -21.96 12.45 25.21
C ARG A 119 -20.96 13.62 25.30
N PRO A 120 -19.80 13.53 25.98
CA PRO A 120 -18.85 14.64 26.03
C PRO A 120 -18.26 15.01 24.66
N TYR A 121 -18.28 14.08 23.71
CA TYR A 121 -17.64 14.23 22.40
C TYR A 121 -18.62 14.43 21.26
N LEU A 122 -19.87 13.97 21.42
CA LEU A 122 -20.88 14.00 20.37
C LEU A 122 -22.04 14.92 20.77
N ALA A 123 -22.36 15.87 19.89
CA ALA A 123 -23.48 16.77 20.09
C ALA A 123 -24.82 16.02 20.10
N PRO A 124 -25.82 16.48 20.87
CA PRO A 124 -27.18 15.99 20.73
C PRO A 124 -27.73 16.32 19.35
N LEU A 125 -28.53 15.40 18.77
CA LEU A 125 -29.06 15.52 17.40
C LEU A 125 -29.78 16.85 17.13
N ALA A 126 -30.48 17.38 18.14
CA ALA A 126 -31.20 18.66 18.06
C ALA A 126 -30.28 19.89 17.90
N ALA A 127 -29.05 19.85 18.43
CA ALA A 127 -28.09 20.94 18.29
C ALA A 127 -27.38 20.93 16.93
N ALA A 128 -27.16 19.75 16.35
CA ALA A 128 -26.54 19.60 15.03
C ALA A 128 -27.44 20.09 13.89
N ALA A 129 -28.76 19.88 13.99
CA ALA A 129 -29.73 20.34 12.99
C ALA A 129 -29.80 21.88 12.86
N LEU A 130 -29.46 22.61 13.92
CA LEU A 130 -29.43 24.08 13.92
C LEU A 130 -28.13 24.65 13.30
N ALA A 131 -27.01 23.91 13.36
CA ALA A 131 -25.73 24.36 12.80
C ALA A 131 -25.63 24.19 11.27
N GLY A 132 -26.46 23.33 10.67
CA GLY A 132 -26.42 23.02 9.23
C GLY A 132 -27.19 23.98 8.31
N GLN A 133 -27.85 25.02 8.83
CA GLN A 133 -28.72 25.91 8.04
C GLN A 133 -28.08 27.24 7.59
N ASP A 134 -26.85 27.56 8.00
CA ASP A 134 -26.20 28.86 7.69
C ASP A 134 -25.35 28.87 6.40
N GLY A 135 -25.41 27.83 5.57
CA GLY A 135 -24.59 27.68 4.36
C GLY A 135 -25.37 27.84 3.06
N GLY A 136 -26.00 28.99 2.83
CA GLY A 136 -26.56 29.33 1.52
C GLY A 136 -25.43 29.56 0.49
N PHE A 137 -25.36 28.71 -0.54
CA PHE A 137 -24.55 28.94 -1.73
C PHE A 137 -25.43 28.74 -2.96
N ASP A 138 -25.86 29.87 -3.53
CA ASP A 138 -26.13 30.01 -4.97
C ASP A 138 -24.78 29.92 -5.71
N ASP A 139 -24.66 29.00 -6.65
CA ASP A 139 -24.47 29.29 -8.08
C ASP A 139 -24.03 28.03 -8.83
N ASP A 140 -24.73 27.80 -9.93
CA ASP A 140 -24.52 26.79 -10.96
C ASP A 140 -23.28 27.13 -11.80
N PRO A 141 -22.34 26.21 -12.06
CA PRO A 141 -21.45 26.34 -13.19
C PRO A 141 -21.83 25.32 -14.26
N GLY A 142 -22.30 25.87 -15.39
CA GLY A 142 -22.65 25.12 -16.58
C GLY A 142 -21.51 24.27 -17.17
N PRO A 143 -21.84 23.39 -18.11
CA PRO A 143 -20.89 22.48 -18.72
C PRO A 143 -20.13 23.24 -19.80
N ASP A 144 -18.90 23.71 -19.54
CA ASP A 144 -17.87 24.07 -20.54
C ASP A 144 -16.64 24.74 -19.86
N ALA A 145 -16.05 24.09 -18.86
CA ALA A 145 -14.74 24.51 -18.34
C ALA A 145 -13.63 23.73 -19.06
N GLU A 146 -13.22 24.23 -20.22
CA GLU A 146 -12.01 23.81 -20.92
C GLU A 146 -10.79 23.98 -20.00
N TRP A 147 -10.04 22.90 -19.83
CA TRP A 147 -8.80 22.85 -19.06
C TRP A 147 -7.66 23.41 -19.92
N PRO A 148 -6.75 24.24 -19.38
CA PRO A 148 -5.65 24.76 -20.17
C PRO A 148 -4.69 23.63 -20.58
N ASP A 149 -4.37 23.60 -21.87
CA ASP A 149 -3.37 22.74 -22.48
C ASP A 149 -2.02 22.88 -21.75
N ALA A 150 -1.42 21.73 -21.45
CA ALA A 150 -0.09 21.65 -20.88
C ALA A 150 0.95 22.11 -21.93
N GLU A 151 1.53 23.28 -21.72
CA GLU A 151 2.72 23.70 -22.46
C GLU A 151 3.92 22.78 -22.14
N PRO A 152 4.78 22.47 -23.14
CA PRO A 152 5.92 21.60 -22.96
C PRO A 152 7.04 22.34 -22.21
N LEU A 153 7.45 21.81 -21.06
CA LEU A 153 8.64 22.25 -20.34
C LEU A 153 9.88 22.00 -21.20
N ALA A 154 10.54 23.09 -21.58
CA ALA A 154 11.83 23.11 -22.26
C ALA A 154 12.96 22.64 -21.35
N ASP A 155 13.95 21.98 -21.97
CA ASP A 155 15.27 21.69 -21.41
C ASP A 155 15.97 23.00 -21.01
N GLU A 156 16.16 23.23 -19.70
CA GLU A 156 17.20 24.12 -19.19
C GLU A 156 18.10 23.35 -18.21
N ALA A 157 19.35 23.15 -18.65
CA ALA A 157 20.43 22.67 -17.82
C ALA A 157 20.90 23.81 -16.88
N PRO A 158 21.11 23.56 -15.58
CA PRO A 158 21.80 24.53 -14.74
C PRO A 158 23.32 24.34 -14.84
N ASP A 159 24.01 25.33 -15.40
CA ASP A 159 25.44 25.58 -15.17
C ASP A 159 25.66 25.88 -13.68
N GLY A 160 26.31 24.95 -12.98
CA GLY A 160 26.78 25.13 -11.60
C GLY A 160 28.28 25.46 -11.55
N PRO A 161 28.73 26.34 -10.64
CA PRO A 161 30.13 26.78 -10.56
C PRO A 161 31.07 25.66 -10.04
N PRO A 162 32.40 25.77 -10.28
CA PRO A 162 33.35 24.71 -9.96
C PRO A 162 33.61 24.63 -8.46
N TRP A 163 33.23 23.52 -7.83
CA TRP A 163 33.54 23.26 -6.42
C TRP A 163 34.97 22.76 -6.24
N GLN A 164 35.68 23.44 -5.35
CA GLN A 164 37.03 23.15 -4.88
C GLN A 164 37.12 21.79 -4.19
N VAL A 165 38.23 21.10 -4.42
CA VAL A 165 38.66 19.90 -3.70
C VAL A 165 38.90 20.26 -2.24
N MET A 166 38.06 19.80 -1.32
CA MET A 166 38.33 19.83 0.12
C MET A 166 39.04 18.52 0.52
N GLU A 167 40.27 18.66 1.02
CA GLU A 167 41.01 17.60 1.70
C GLU A 167 40.28 17.14 2.97
N PRO A 168 40.42 15.86 3.38
CA PRO A 168 39.85 15.38 4.63
C PRO A 168 40.60 15.97 5.84
N PRO A 169 39.90 16.35 6.93
CA PRO A 169 40.54 16.83 8.14
C PRO A 169 41.27 15.70 8.89
N PRO A 170 42.32 16.00 9.66
CA PRO A 170 43.13 15.00 10.36
C PRO A 170 42.41 14.40 11.57
N SER A 171 42.62 13.11 11.75
CA SER A 171 42.22 12.32 12.92
C SER A 171 42.68 12.97 14.23
N SER A 172 41.76 13.12 15.19
CA SER A 172 42.05 13.48 16.58
C SER A 172 41.47 12.42 17.53
N PRO A 173 42.07 12.25 18.72
CA PRO A 173 42.21 10.96 19.37
C PRO A 173 41.03 10.54 20.25
N ALA A 174 41.03 9.25 20.57
CA ALA A 174 40.05 8.54 21.39
C ALA A 174 39.68 9.25 22.69
N SER A 175 38.39 9.62 22.81
CA SER A 175 37.76 9.94 24.09
C SER A 175 37.29 8.65 24.77
N ALA A 176 37.77 8.43 26.00
CA ALA A 176 37.38 7.34 26.87
C ALA A 176 35.88 7.38 27.20
N SER A 177 35.23 6.22 27.13
CA SER A 177 33.82 6.03 27.43
C SER A 177 33.51 6.23 28.92
N PRO A 178 32.47 6.98 29.30
CA PRO A 178 31.90 6.89 30.64
C PRO A 178 31.06 5.61 30.77
N ALA A 179 30.95 5.14 32.01
CA ALA A 179 30.37 3.86 32.40
C ALA A 179 28.91 3.65 31.95
N TYR A 180 28.64 2.41 31.59
CA TYR A 180 27.41 1.82 31.08
C TYR A 180 26.21 2.00 32.02
N ALA A 181 25.22 2.78 31.60
CA ALA A 181 23.84 2.64 32.07
C ALA A 181 23.14 1.55 31.23
N PRO A 182 22.27 0.71 31.80
CA PRO A 182 21.64 -0.37 31.04
C PRO A 182 20.75 0.21 29.93
N ALA A 183 21.07 -0.15 28.69
CA ALA A 183 20.31 0.23 27.51
C ALA A 183 18.88 -0.37 27.56
N PRO A 184 17.86 0.36 27.08
CA PRO A 184 16.54 -0.22 26.88
C PRO A 184 16.62 -1.36 25.86
N ALA A 185 15.84 -2.42 26.09
CA ALA A 185 15.87 -3.64 25.31
C ALA A 185 15.77 -3.38 23.80
N THR A 186 16.72 -3.92 23.04
CA THR A 186 16.73 -3.92 21.58
C THR A 186 15.45 -4.58 21.05
N PRO A 187 14.64 -3.92 20.21
CA PRO A 187 13.52 -4.57 19.56
C PRO A 187 14.05 -5.72 18.69
N PRO A 188 13.33 -6.86 18.58
CA PRO A 188 13.81 -8.02 17.85
C PRO A 188 14.14 -7.64 16.40
N ALA A 189 15.31 -8.09 15.93
CA ALA A 189 15.74 -7.90 14.55
C ALA A 189 14.65 -8.39 13.60
N ARG A 190 14.19 -7.51 12.73
CA ARG A 190 13.14 -7.81 11.74
C ARG A 190 13.70 -8.86 10.78
N VAL A 191 13.25 -10.11 10.91
CA VAL A 191 13.61 -11.19 9.96
C VAL A 191 13.05 -10.78 8.60
N LEU A 192 13.93 -10.46 7.66
CA LEU A 192 13.52 -10.15 6.30
C LEU A 192 12.97 -11.43 5.64
N PRO A 193 11.90 -11.32 4.82
CA PRO A 193 11.42 -12.45 4.04
C PRO A 193 12.55 -13.02 3.18
N ARG A 194 12.58 -14.35 3.04
CA ARG A 194 13.56 -15.01 2.16
C ARG A 194 13.31 -14.56 0.72
N GLY A 195 14.39 -14.26 0.01
CA GLY A 195 14.31 -13.81 -1.38
C GLY A 195 15.66 -13.84 -2.07
N HIS A 196 15.63 -13.80 -3.41
CA HIS A 196 16.80 -13.89 -4.28
C HIS A 196 16.87 -12.67 -5.20
N HIS A 197 18.08 -12.13 -5.38
CA HIS A 197 18.33 -11.01 -6.30
C HIS A 197 19.04 -11.52 -7.56
N VAL A 198 18.57 -11.05 -8.71
CA VAL A 198 19.15 -11.31 -10.02
C VAL A 198 19.55 -9.97 -10.63
N TYR A 199 20.80 -9.83 -11.02
CA TYR A 199 21.35 -8.57 -11.52
C TYR A 199 21.59 -8.65 -13.03
N GLY A 200 20.90 -7.80 -13.79
CA GLY A 200 21.10 -7.63 -15.23
C GLY A 200 21.66 -6.26 -15.58
N ALA A 201 22.16 -6.09 -16.81
CA ALA A 201 22.79 -4.84 -17.23
C ALA A 201 21.85 -3.62 -17.20
N LYS A 202 20.56 -3.81 -17.47
CA LYS A 202 19.57 -2.72 -17.58
C LYS A 202 18.59 -2.65 -16.41
N ALA A 203 18.51 -3.71 -15.62
CA ALA A 203 17.59 -3.81 -14.50
C ALA A 203 18.02 -4.96 -13.57
N ALA A 204 17.59 -4.90 -12.31
CA ALA A 204 17.69 -5.98 -11.35
C ALA A 204 16.29 -6.50 -10.99
N LEU A 205 16.18 -7.80 -10.77
CA LEU A 205 14.98 -8.48 -10.29
C LEU A 205 15.23 -8.96 -8.86
N ARG A 206 14.24 -8.80 -7.98
CA ARG A 206 14.17 -9.48 -6.69
C ARG A 206 12.92 -10.35 -6.69
N VAL A 207 13.09 -11.62 -6.40
CA VAL A 207 12.00 -12.56 -6.15
C VAL A 207 11.98 -12.86 -4.66
N GLU A 208 10.89 -12.56 -3.97
CA GLU A 208 10.78 -12.78 -2.53
C GLU A 208 9.51 -13.54 -2.16
N GLU A 209 9.61 -14.33 -1.09
CA GLU A 209 8.45 -14.95 -0.45
C GLU A 209 7.52 -13.86 0.07
N ASP A 210 6.23 -14.04 -0.17
CA ASP A 210 5.20 -13.11 0.25
C ASP A 210 3.93 -13.88 0.66
N ARG A 211 2.99 -13.19 1.29
CA ARG A 211 1.71 -13.77 1.68
C ARG A 211 0.54 -12.93 1.21
N TRP A 212 -0.48 -13.62 0.74
CA TRP A 212 -1.79 -13.05 0.50
C TRP A 212 -2.47 -12.67 1.81
N ARG A 213 -3.20 -11.55 1.78
CA ARG A 213 -4.12 -11.18 2.87
C ARG A 213 -5.44 -11.93 2.63
N THR A 214 -5.51 -13.14 3.14
CA THR A 214 -6.68 -14.02 3.04
C THR A 214 -6.98 -14.66 4.40
N ASP A 215 -8.24 -15.03 4.62
CA ASP A 215 -8.68 -15.74 5.83
C ASP A 215 -8.28 -17.22 5.83
N ASP A 216 -7.75 -17.74 4.71
CA ASP A 216 -7.19 -19.09 4.61
C ASP A 216 -5.69 -19.06 4.99
N PRO A 217 -5.32 -19.44 6.23
CA PRO A 217 -3.92 -19.42 6.66
C PRO A 217 -3.04 -20.45 5.93
N VAL A 218 -3.65 -21.43 5.24
CA VAL A 218 -2.93 -22.49 4.53
C VAL A 218 -2.65 -22.05 3.09
N ARG A 219 -3.62 -21.44 2.39
CA ARG A 219 -3.48 -21.01 0.98
C ARG A 219 -3.12 -19.54 0.86
N CYS A 220 -2.15 -19.10 1.65
CA CYS A 220 -1.73 -17.70 1.66
C CYS A 220 -0.32 -17.47 1.12
N HIS A 221 0.45 -18.50 0.77
CA HIS A 221 1.84 -18.33 0.34
C HIS A 221 1.94 -17.96 -1.14
N THR A 222 2.78 -16.99 -1.46
CA THR A 222 3.03 -16.58 -2.86
C THR A 222 4.44 -16.01 -3.01
N LEU A 223 4.75 -15.52 -4.21
CA LEU A 223 5.97 -14.77 -4.49
C LEU A 223 5.65 -13.35 -4.95
N ARG A 224 6.58 -12.46 -4.70
CA ARG A 224 6.59 -11.10 -5.21
C ARG A 224 7.78 -10.89 -6.13
N LEU A 225 7.51 -10.33 -7.30
CA LEU A 225 8.48 -9.93 -8.30
C LEU A 225 8.67 -8.42 -8.21
N GLU A 226 9.88 -7.97 -7.89
CA GLU A 226 10.24 -6.55 -7.90
C GLU A 226 11.35 -6.30 -8.91
N VAL A 227 11.13 -5.38 -9.84
CA VAL A 227 12.14 -5.01 -10.85
C VAL A 227 12.52 -3.55 -10.71
N ALA A 228 13.83 -3.31 -10.56
CA ALA A 228 14.43 -1.99 -10.45
C ALA A 228 15.26 -1.67 -11.71
N PRO A 229 15.06 -0.53 -12.39
CA PRO A 229 15.89 -0.13 -13.51
C PRO A 229 17.32 0.19 -13.06
N ALA A 230 18.29 0.03 -13.96
CA ALA A 230 19.68 0.41 -13.68
C ALA A 230 19.83 1.94 -13.68
N LEU A 231 20.50 2.48 -12.67
CA LEU A 231 20.93 3.88 -12.59
C LEU A 231 22.33 4.05 -13.18
N ALA A 232 23.20 3.07 -12.93
CA ALA A 232 24.57 3.01 -13.41
C ALA A 232 25.05 1.55 -13.38
N GLU A 233 26.30 1.31 -13.77
CA GLU A 233 26.91 -0.02 -13.66
C GLU A 233 26.76 -0.56 -12.23
N ARG A 234 26.06 -1.70 -12.09
CA ARG A 234 25.80 -2.41 -10.83
C ARG A 234 25.06 -1.57 -9.77
N ARG A 235 24.38 -0.48 -10.16
CA ARG A 235 23.53 0.34 -9.28
C ARG A 235 22.11 0.38 -9.85
N TYR A 236 21.12 0.16 -9.00
CA TYR A 236 19.73 0.00 -9.40
C TYR A 236 18.81 0.87 -8.56
N ASP A 237 17.75 1.38 -9.19
CA ASP A 237 16.75 2.23 -8.57
C ASP A 237 15.67 1.39 -7.89
N TRP A 238 15.96 0.94 -6.66
CA TRP A 238 14.99 0.20 -5.85
C TRP A 238 13.88 1.10 -5.29
N GLU A 239 14.06 2.41 -5.31
CA GLU A 239 13.04 3.38 -4.87
C GLU A 239 11.91 3.45 -5.89
N HIS A 240 12.23 3.47 -7.19
CA HIS A 240 11.26 3.48 -8.29
C HIS A 240 10.99 2.10 -8.91
N LYS A 241 11.14 1.03 -8.13
CA LYS A 241 10.91 -0.35 -8.59
C LYS A 241 9.45 -0.62 -8.96
N ILE A 242 9.23 -1.53 -9.91
CA ILE A 242 7.91 -2.08 -10.24
C ILE A 242 7.75 -3.41 -9.50
N ALA A 243 6.79 -3.46 -8.57
CA ALA A 243 6.47 -4.66 -7.81
C ALA A 243 5.13 -5.26 -8.23
N VAL A 244 5.11 -6.58 -8.44
CA VAL A 244 3.93 -7.41 -8.73
C VAL A 244 3.94 -8.63 -7.83
N GLN A 245 2.82 -8.91 -7.16
CA GLN A 245 2.62 -10.13 -6.39
C GLN A 245 1.91 -11.17 -7.27
N LEU A 246 2.44 -12.39 -7.32
CA LEU A 246 1.83 -13.48 -8.08
C LEU A 246 0.48 -13.87 -7.45
N THR A 247 -0.49 -14.17 -8.30
CA THR A 247 -1.76 -14.75 -7.86
C THR A 247 -1.63 -16.26 -7.63
N ALA A 248 -2.55 -16.89 -6.90
CA ALA A 248 -2.57 -18.35 -6.72
C ALA A 248 -2.80 -19.11 -8.03
N ARG A 249 -3.35 -18.45 -9.06
CA ARG A 249 -3.49 -19.04 -10.40
C ARG A 249 -2.20 -18.91 -11.21
N GLU A 250 -1.43 -17.85 -10.97
CA GLU A 250 -0.16 -17.63 -11.65
C GLU A 250 0.99 -18.39 -11.04
N LEU A 251 1.04 -18.56 -9.71
CA LEU A 251 2.17 -19.20 -9.02
C LEU A 251 2.50 -20.60 -9.57
N PRO A 252 1.54 -21.51 -9.82
CA PRO A 252 1.83 -22.81 -10.45
C PRO A 252 2.38 -22.65 -11.88
N SER A 253 1.80 -21.77 -12.69
CA SER A 253 2.25 -21.53 -14.06
C SER A 253 3.64 -20.90 -14.10
N PHE A 254 3.94 -20.02 -13.15
CA PHE A 254 5.25 -19.40 -12.97
C PHE A 254 6.30 -20.47 -12.69
N ALA A 255 6.06 -21.33 -11.69
CA ALA A 255 6.93 -22.46 -11.38
C ALA A 255 7.12 -23.40 -12.60
N ALA A 256 6.05 -23.68 -13.34
CA ALA A 256 6.10 -24.52 -14.53
C ALA A 256 6.99 -23.92 -15.64
N VAL A 257 7.00 -22.60 -15.86
CA VAL A 257 7.93 -21.96 -16.82
C VAL A 257 9.39 -22.08 -16.35
N LEU A 258 9.66 -21.86 -15.06
CA LEU A 258 11.01 -22.01 -14.50
C LEU A 258 11.54 -23.44 -14.65
N LEU A 259 10.67 -24.44 -14.46
CA LEU A 259 10.95 -25.86 -14.62
C LEU A 259 11.00 -26.35 -16.07
N ASN A 260 10.85 -25.46 -17.06
CA ASN A 260 10.79 -25.81 -18.48
C ASN A 260 9.57 -26.67 -18.88
N LEU A 261 8.50 -26.65 -18.10
CA LEU A 261 7.27 -27.38 -18.39
C LEU A 261 6.33 -26.55 -19.27
N LEU A 262 6.36 -25.22 -19.11
CA LEU A 262 5.64 -24.27 -19.96
C LEU A 262 6.62 -23.34 -20.70
N PRO A 263 6.31 -22.96 -21.96
CA PRO A 263 7.20 -22.08 -22.73
C PRO A 263 7.17 -20.63 -22.23
N GLN A 264 6.01 -20.18 -21.75
CA GLN A 264 5.82 -18.81 -21.29
C GLN A 264 4.59 -18.68 -20.36
N LEU A 265 4.59 -17.62 -19.56
CA LEU A 265 3.47 -17.12 -18.78
C LEU A 265 3.40 -15.60 -18.98
N GLN A 266 2.22 -15.09 -19.32
CA GLN A 266 1.95 -13.66 -19.34
C GLN A 266 0.74 -13.38 -18.45
N ALA A 267 0.86 -12.40 -17.57
CA ALA A 267 -0.23 -11.94 -16.73
C ALA A 267 -0.29 -10.41 -16.73
N GLN A 268 -1.50 -9.90 -16.64
CA GLN A 268 -1.82 -8.47 -16.72
C GLN A 268 -2.94 -8.18 -15.71
N GLY A 269 -3.24 -6.90 -15.51
CA GLY A 269 -4.24 -6.51 -14.52
C GLY A 269 -3.72 -6.61 -13.09
N HIS A 270 -2.40 -6.48 -12.91
CA HIS A 270 -1.79 -6.36 -11.59
C HIS A 270 -1.75 -4.90 -11.16
N GLY A 271 -1.58 -4.69 -9.86
CA GLY A 271 -1.50 -3.36 -9.29
C GLY A 271 -2.87 -2.69 -9.23
N PHE A 272 -2.90 -1.59 -8.50
CA PHE A 272 -4.15 -0.90 -8.17
C PHE A 272 -4.92 -0.39 -9.41
N SER A 273 -4.20 0.13 -10.40
CA SER A 273 -4.76 0.65 -11.65
C SER A 273 -4.96 -0.44 -12.72
N ASN A 274 -4.73 -1.72 -12.39
CA ASN A 274 -4.68 -2.84 -13.34
C ASN A 274 -3.69 -2.61 -14.51
N ASP A 275 -2.71 -1.73 -14.31
CA ASP A 275 -1.75 -1.30 -15.31
C ASP A 275 -0.43 -2.06 -15.23
N LYS A 276 -0.24 -2.90 -14.21
CA LYS A 276 0.95 -3.74 -14.08
C LYS A 276 0.76 -5.07 -14.76
N TRP A 277 1.86 -5.58 -15.28
CA TRP A 277 1.92 -6.85 -15.98
C TRP A 277 3.28 -7.49 -15.78
N PHE A 278 3.34 -8.79 -16.00
CA PHE A 278 4.60 -9.50 -16.10
C PHE A 278 4.54 -10.57 -17.19
N GLU A 279 5.72 -10.89 -17.72
CA GLU A 279 5.93 -11.94 -18.69
C GLU A 279 7.14 -12.76 -18.24
N VAL A 280 7.00 -14.07 -18.22
CA VAL A 280 8.09 -15.01 -17.96
C VAL A 280 8.19 -15.90 -19.17
N ARG A 281 9.35 -15.91 -19.82
CA ARG A 281 9.54 -16.65 -21.06
C ARG A 281 10.80 -17.49 -21.00
N ARG A 282 10.68 -18.75 -21.35
CA ARG A 282 11.82 -19.65 -21.46
C ARG A 282 12.71 -19.28 -22.63
N GLN A 283 14.02 -19.30 -22.40
CA GLN A 283 15.06 -19.14 -23.41
C GLN A 283 16.02 -20.34 -23.34
N ALA A 284 16.95 -20.43 -24.31
CA ALA A 284 17.97 -21.47 -24.30
C ALA A 284 18.91 -21.31 -23.09
N GLY A 285 18.69 -22.11 -22.05
CA GLY A 285 19.51 -22.12 -20.83
C GLY A 285 19.22 -21.01 -19.81
N SER A 286 18.19 -20.19 -20.02
CA SER A 286 17.80 -19.10 -19.14
C SER A 286 16.29 -18.85 -19.18
N VAL A 287 15.80 -17.97 -18.30
CA VAL A 287 14.42 -17.47 -18.33
C VAL A 287 14.47 -15.95 -18.39
N LEU A 288 13.75 -15.34 -19.33
CA LEU A 288 13.58 -13.90 -19.36
C LEU A 288 12.36 -13.52 -18.51
N VAL A 289 12.56 -12.69 -17.49
CA VAL A 289 11.49 -12.12 -16.68
C VAL A 289 11.32 -10.66 -17.07
N ARG A 290 10.10 -10.27 -17.44
CA ARG A 290 9.73 -8.88 -17.72
C ARG A 290 8.65 -8.47 -16.76
N VAL A 291 8.79 -7.29 -16.17
CA VAL A 291 7.77 -6.68 -15.32
C VAL A 291 7.57 -5.25 -15.78
N GLY A 292 6.32 -4.82 -15.89
CA GLY A 292 5.98 -3.50 -16.37
C GLY A 292 4.77 -2.90 -15.69
N GLN A 293 4.60 -1.60 -15.94
CA GLN A 293 3.51 -0.76 -15.48
C GLN A 293 3.18 0.26 -16.57
N GLY A 294 1.97 0.20 -17.12
CA GLY A 294 1.58 0.97 -18.30
C GLY A 294 2.54 0.72 -19.46
N ARG A 295 3.13 1.79 -20.00
CA ARG A 295 4.11 1.73 -21.10
C ARG A 295 5.54 1.41 -20.64
N ARG A 296 5.83 1.48 -19.34
CA ARG A 296 7.16 1.22 -18.79
C ARG A 296 7.32 -0.27 -18.52
N GLY A 297 8.47 -0.84 -18.88
CA GLY A 297 8.78 -2.23 -18.59
C GLY A 297 10.28 -2.48 -18.55
N CYS A 298 10.70 -3.35 -17.65
CA CYS A 298 12.08 -3.76 -17.48
C CYS A 298 12.18 -5.28 -17.68
N ALA A 299 13.29 -5.73 -18.24
CA ALA A 299 13.55 -7.13 -18.55
C ALA A 299 14.85 -7.58 -17.90
N VAL A 300 14.83 -8.71 -17.21
CA VAL A 300 15.98 -9.30 -16.52
C VAL A 300 16.11 -10.76 -16.96
N PRO A 301 17.22 -11.13 -17.63
CA PRO A 301 17.53 -12.53 -17.91
C PRO A 301 17.99 -13.21 -16.61
N VAL A 302 17.32 -14.30 -16.26
CA VAL A 302 17.67 -15.17 -15.13
C VAL A 302 18.49 -16.33 -15.67
N ALA A 303 19.81 -16.27 -15.43
CA ALA A 303 20.75 -17.30 -15.87
C ALA A 303 20.64 -18.57 -15.00
N ALA A 304 21.24 -19.67 -15.46
CA ALA A 304 21.16 -20.96 -14.79
C ALA A 304 21.54 -20.95 -13.29
N GLY A 305 22.50 -20.11 -12.89
CA GLY A 305 22.91 -19.97 -11.49
C GLY A 305 21.78 -19.44 -10.59
N ASP A 306 21.11 -18.37 -11.01
CA ASP A 306 20.00 -17.76 -10.28
C ASP A 306 18.68 -18.53 -10.44
N LEU A 307 18.52 -19.21 -11.58
CA LEU A 307 17.30 -19.92 -11.91
C LEU A 307 16.99 -21.02 -10.87
N TYR A 308 18.03 -21.66 -10.33
CA TYR A 308 17.88 -22.66 -9.27
C TYR A 308 17.19 -22.09 -8.04
N ASP A 309 17.72 -20.99 -7.47
CA ASP A 309 17.19 -20.38 -6.25
C ASP A 309 15.78 -19.83 -6.46
N VAL A 310 15.53 -19.19 -7.59
CA VAL A 310 14.19 -18.68 -7.95
C VAL A 310 13.19 -19.83 -8.11
N THR A 311 13.61 -20.97 -8.66
CA THR A 311 12.77 -22.16 -8.78
C THR A 311 12.42 -22.74 -7.41
N LEU A 312 13.40 -22.81 -6.50
CA LEU A 312 13.16 -23.30 -5.14
C LEU A 312 12.19 -22.41 -4.37
N LEU A 313 12.29 -21.08 -4.48
CA LEU A 313 11.31 -20.16 -3.87
C LEU A 313 9.88 -20.47 -4.35
N ALA A 314 9.69 -20.74 -5.64
CA ALA A 314 8.37 -21.04 -6.20
C ALA A 314 7.85 -22.40 -5.72
N LEU A 315 8.71 -23.41 -5.67
CA LEU A 315 8.36 -24.74 -5.16
C LEU A 315 8.02 -24.71 -3.66
N ASP A 316 8.78 -23.96 -2.86
CA ASP A 316 8.54 -23.80 -1.43
C ASP A 316 7.19 -23.12 -1.17
N ALA A 317 6.85 -22.06 -1.93
CA ALA A 317 5.54 -21.41 -1.83
C ALA A 317 4.39 -22.35 -2.22
N LEU A 318 4.54 -23.15 -3.28
CA LEU A 318 3.56 -24.17 -3.67
C LEU A 318 3.40 -25.27 -2.62
N ARG A 319 4.52 -25.73 -2.05
CA ARG A 319 4.55 -26.74 -1.00
C ARG A 319 3.83 -26.25 0.25
N ALA A 320 4.08 -25.01 0.66
CA ALA A 320 3.45 -24.40 1.82
C ALA A 320 1.93 -24.26 1.64
N ASN A 321 1.45 -24.00 0.41
CA ASN A 321 0.02 -23.98 0.08
C ASN A 321 -0.65 -25.37 0.05
N ALA A 322 0.13 -26.46 0.06
CA ALA A 322 -0.36 -27.83 -0.06
C ALA A 322 0.28 -28.74 1.00
N PRO A 323 0.00 -28.52 2.31
CA PRO A 323 0.67 -29.25 3.40
C PRO A 323 0.39 -30.76 3.38
N GLN A 324 -0.75 -31.18 2.82
CA GLN A 324 -1.14 -32.58 2.67
C GLN A 324 -0.51 -33.26 1.45
N ALA A 325 0.03 -32.49 0.50
CA ALA A 325 0.72 -33.08 -0.64
C ALA A 325 2.10 -33.61 -0.20
N ASP A 326 2.82 -34.30 -1.06
CA ASP A 326 4.29 -34.39 -1.01
C ASP A 326 4.90 -33.63 -2.20
N THR A 327 6.23 -33.54 -2.26
CA THR A 327 6.91 -32.86 -3.38
C THR A 327 6.62 -33.56 -4.71
N ALA A 328 6.47 -34.88 -4.74
CA ALA A 328 6.19 -35.62 -5.96
C ALA A 328 4.78 -35.30 -6.51
N GLN A 329 3.79 -35.15 -5.62
CA GLN A 329 2.44 -34.75 -5.96
C GLN A 329 2.38 -33.31 -6.49
N VAL A 330 3.13 -32.38 -5.89
CA VAL A 330 3.26 -31.00 -6.41
C VAL A 330 3.86 -31.02 -7.81
N MET A 331 4.94 -31.78 -8.02
CA MET A 331 5.58 -31.91 -9.33
C MET A 331 4.66 -32.57 -10.37
N ALA A 332 3.91 -33.60 -9.99
CA ALA A 332 2.93 -34.24 -10.87
C ALA A 332 1.81 -33.27 -11.28
N ALA A 333 1.33 -32.45 -10.34
CA ALA A 333 0.33 -31.42 -10.63
C ALA A 333 0.88 -30.36 -11.59
N LEU A 334 2.15 -29.94 -11.44
CA LEU A 334 2.79 -29.00 -12.38
C LEU A 334 3.01 -29.61 -13.77
N GLN A 335 3.36 -30.91 -13.84
CA GLN A 335 3.50 -31.62 -15.11
C GLN A 335 2.15 -31.71 -15.85
N ALA A 336 1.04 -31.88 -15.12
CA ALA A 336 -0.29 -31.88 -15.72
C ALA A 336 -0.70 -30.54 -16.36
N LEU A 337 -0.07 -29.41 -15.96
CA LEU A 337 -0.31 -28.11 -16.60
C LEU A 337 0.30 -28.01 -18.01
N ALA A 338 1.28 -28.86 -18.33
CA ALA A 338 1.94 -28.90 -19.63
C ALA A 338 1.25 -29.83 -20.65
N GLY A 339 0.19 -30.53 -20.21
CA GLY A 339 -0.57 -31.51 -20.99
C GLY A 339 -1.69 -30.91 -21.83
#